data_AF-A0A4Q3SKB7-F1
#
_entry.id   AF-A0A4Q3SKB7-F1
#
_cell.length_a   1.000
_cell.length_b   1.000
_cell.length_c   1.000
_cell.angle_alpha   90.00
_cell.angle_beta   90.00
_cell.angle_gamma   90.00
#
_symmetry.space_group_name_H-M   'P 1'
#
loop_
_entity.id
_entity.type
_entity.pdbx_description
1 polymer ?
#
loop_
_entity_poly.entity_id
_entity_poly.type
_entity_poly.pdbx_seq_one_letter_code
_entity_poly.pdbx_strand_id
1 'polypeptide(L)'
;MPILSAVTSSRALRLLPLAFALLFLVSLWPLSRRHQAETRNRATDVAAEIEAIEALGAGQGLTLDQSLAKLKASGLGAVVLNEETIGELVSVGQLEIKASSVAGERGGPRVPFVSLTVTDPAVLGRVQAGLVRRFGELMRNVQPRGQSLALPPVAVTLVRQTPLGLDPDQVAAAKKAGLRIIARAGNPSGAGTRYIHTTLGSLRADGAEVFLPQGDQVLGRRDALETTLDTLRRLGMLYASPEFAKIGGDANVLAAAPELVIRLHTAQTAELDRLSPEGAVDRFVKAARERNLRILMLRPQTQSADMPLDAFGTFIEKVSQGVEAEGLELAKPHEFSDPSPPKYYGVLLGAAAGLLGWMTLAAMTERK
;
A
#
# COMPACT_ATOMS: atom_id res chain seq x y z
N MET A 1 55.27 27.48 57.83
CA MET A 1 54.52 26.43 57.10
C MET A 1 53.41 27.08 56.29
N PRO A 2 53.48 27.01 54.96
CA PRO A 2 52.26 26.82 54.18
C PRO A 2 52.40 25.58 53.28
N ILE A 3 51.34 24.78 53.29
CA ILE A 3 51.11 23.64 52.40
C ILE A 3 50.50 24.22 51.13
N LEU A 4 51.21 24.13 50.01
CA LEU A 4 50.69 24.38 48.67
C LEU A 4 51.29 23.33 47.74
N SER A 5 50.70 22.14 47.75
CA SER A 5 50.94 21.13 46.73
C SER A 5 50.23 21.55 45.45
N ALA A 6 50.99 22.08 44.49
CA ALA A 6 50.52 22.26 43.13
C ALA A 6 50.33 20.87 42.51
N VAL A 7 49.09 20.38 42.48
CA VAL A 7 48.72 19.19 41.70
C VAL A 7 48.87 19.56 40.22
N THR A 8 50.02 19.26 39.63
CA THR A 8 50.22 19.30 38.19
C THR A 8 49.32 18.23 37.57
N SER A 9 48.11 18.61 37.14
CA SER A 9 47.21 17.68 36.46
C SER A 9 47.87 17.22 35.17
N SER A 10 48.08 15.90 35.08
CA SER A 10 48.74 15.28 33.94
C SER A 10 47.92 15.48 32.66
N ARG A 11 48.59 15.50 31.50
CA ARG A 11 47.92 15.73 30.20
C ARG A 11 46.82 14.68 29.95
N ALA A 12 47.03 13.43 30.37
CA ALA A 12 46.04 12.37 30.25
C ALA A 12 44.75 12.68 31.05
N LEU A 13 44.88 13.20 32.27
CA LEU A 13 43.74 13.55 33.12
C LEU A 13 42.91 14.70 32.52
N ARG A 14 43.57 15.66 31.83
CA ARG A 14 42.88 16.77 31.14
C ARG A 14 42.13 16.34 29.89
N LEU A 15 42.58 15.27 29.23
CA LEU A 15 42.00 14.78 27.98
C LEU A 15 40.91 13.71 28.21
N LEU A 16 40.83 13.12 29.41
CA LEU A 16 39.86 12.09 29.79
C LEU A 16 38.38 12.51 29.57
N PRO A 17 37.96 13.77 29.89
CA PRO A 17 36.62 14.25 29.58
C PRO A 17 36.35 14.32 28.07
N LEU A 18 37.37 14.63 27.27
CA LEU A 18 37.26 14.69 25.80
C LEU A 18 37.07 13.29 25.22
N ALA A 19 37.79 12.28 25.72
CA ALA A 19 37.61 10.89 25.30
C ALA A 19 36.22 10.34 25.69
N PHE A 20 35.72 10.70 26.88
CA PHE A 20 34.37 10.35 27.31
C PHE A 20 33.30 11.04 26.45
N ALA A 21 33.48 12.34 26.15
CA ALA A 21 32.60 13.09 25.26
C ALA A 21 32.59 12.50 23.84
N LEU A 22 33.75 12.08 23.32
CA LEU A 22 33.86 11.43 22.02
C LEU A 22 33.09 10.10 22.00
N LEU A 23 33.27 9.24 23.01
CA LEU A 23 32.55 7.97 23.12
C LEU A 23 31.02 8.19 23.21
N PHE A 24 30.59 9.19 23.97
CA PHE A 24 29.19 9.58 24.08
C PHE A 24 28.63 10.09 22.75
N LEU A 25 29.34 10.98 22.05
CA LEU A 25 28.91 11.48 20.74
C LEU A 25 28.84 10.38 19.69
N VAL A 26 29.82 9.46 19.70
CA VAL A 26 29.81 8.29 18.83
C VAL A 26 28.55 7.47 19.10
N SER A 27 28.21 7.17 20.37
CA SER A 27 27.06 6.34 20.76
C SER A 27 25.68 7.00 20.54
N LEU A 28 25.60 8.32 20.44
CA LEU A 28 24.33 9.02 20.14
C LEU A 28 23.81 8.75 18.71
N TRP A 29 24.70 8.61 17.73
CA TRP A 29 24.31 8.36 16.34
C TRP A 29 23.47 7.09 16.13
N PRO A 30 23.91 5.88 16.55
CA PRO A 30 23.14 4.64 16.39
C PRO A 30 21.87 4.67 17.24
N LEU A 31 21.90 5.32 18.41
CA LEU A 31 20.71 5.46 19.26
C LEU A 31 19.66 6.32 18.57
N SER A 32 20.06 7.44 17.96
CA SER A 32 19.17 8.29 17.16
C SER A 32 18.63 7.55 15.93
N ARG A 33 19.49 6.83 15.19
CA ARG A 33 19.07 6.02 14.03
C ARG A 33 18.10 4.91 14.42
N ARG A 34 18.38 4.20 15.51
CA ARG A 34 17.51 3.17 16.07
C ARG A 34 16.18 3.75 16.49
N HIS A 35 16.20 4.86 17.23
CA HIS A 35 14.97 5.54 17.66
C HIS A 35 14.13 5.97 16.45
N GLN A 36 14.74 6.56 15.41
CA GLN A 36 14.03 6.91 14.19
C GLN A 36 13.45 5.68 13.47
N ALA A 37 14.22 4.60 13.32
CA ALA A 37 13.75 3.37 12.68
C ALA A 37 12.60 2.72 13.47
N GLU A 38 12.73 2.63 14.80
CA GLU A 38 11.69 2.09 15.68
C GLU A 38 10.41 2.94 15.63
N THR A 39 10.53 4.27 15.70
CA THR A 39 9.36 5.16 15.62
C THR A 39 8.67 5.04 14.27
N ARG A 40 9.41 5.08 13.16
CA ARG A 40 8.80 4.89 11.84
C ARG A 40 8.14 3.52 11.71
N ASN A 41 8.79 2.46 12.21
CA ASN A 41 8.27 1.10 12.20
C ASN A 41 7.00 0.91 13.05
N ARG A 42 6.56 1.91 13.81
CA ARG A 42 5.27 1.92 14.54
C ARG A 42 4.10 2.46 13.72
N ALA A 43 4.36 3.10 12.57
CA ALA A 43 3.33 3.69 11.73
C ALA A 43 2.40 2.62 11.15
N THR A 44 1.12 2.68 11.53
CA THR A 44 0.07 1.76 11.12
C THR A 44 -1.06 2.52 10.44
N ASP A 45 -1.51 2.02 9.29
CA ASP A 45 -2.66 2.55 8.56
C ASP A 45 -3.93 1.79 8.89
N VAL A 46 -5.06 2.49 8.93
CA VAL A 46 -6.38 1.87 8.91
C VAL A 46 -7.01 2.14 7.56
N ALA A 47 -7.36 1.08 6.85
CA ALA A 47 -7.90 1.13 5.50
C ALA A 47 -9.26 0.43 5.41
N ALA A 48 -10.06 0.77 4.40
CA ALA A 48 -11.30 0.09 4.10
C ALA A 48 -11.58 0.11 2.58
N GLU A 49 -12.32 -0.87 2.08
CA GLU A 49 -12.78 -0.92 0.68
C GLU A 49 -13.77 0.22 0.43
N ILE A 50 -13.53 1.02 -0.62
CA ILE A 50 -14.35 2.20 -0.91
C ILE A 50 -15.79 1.83 -1.24
N GLU A 51 -15.99 0.68 -1.90
CA GLU A 51 -17.30 0.17 -2.27
C GLU A 51 -18.12 -0.21 -1.04
N ALA A 52 -17.47 -0.71 0.01
CA ALA A 52 -18.13 -0.97 1.29
C ALA A 52 -18.56 0.33 1.95
N ILE A 53 -17.71 1.36 1.94
CA ILE A 53 -18.05 2.68 2.50
C ILE A 53 -19.23 3.30 1.75
N GLU A 54 -19.21 3.23 0.42
CA GLU A 54 -20.28 3.73 -0.44
C GLU A 54 -21.61 3.03 -0.16
N ALA A 55 -21.61 1.71 -0.07
CA ALA A 55 -22.80 0.92 0.24
C ALA A 55 -23.41 1.28 1.61
N LEU A 56 -22.57 1.41 2.65
CA LEU A 56 -23.04 1.79 3.99
C LEU A 56 -23.57 3.23 4.02
N GLY A 57 -22.91 4.15 3.30
CA GLY A 57 -23.30 5.55 3.18
C GLY A 57 -24.64 5.70 2.47
N ALA A 58 -24.82 5.00 1.34
CA ALA A 58 -26.06 4.97 0.58
C ALA A 58 -27.24 4.48 1.43
N GLY A 59 -27.02 3.49 2.31
CA GLY A 59 -28.02 3.01 3.27
C GLY A 59 -28.54 4.08 4.24
N GLN A 60 -27.83 5.21 4.39
CA GLN A 60 -28.23 6.36 5.21
C GLN A 60 -28.46 7.64 4.39
N GLY A 61 -28.51 7.54 3.06
CA GLY A 61 -28.67 8.70 2.18
C GLY A 61 -27.47 9.67 2.16
N LEU A 62 -26.28 9.20 2.55
CA LEU A 62 -25.04 9.98 2.50
C LEU A 62 -24.35 9.78 1.15
N THR A 63 -23.73 10.84 0.64
CA THR A 63 -22.82 10.73 -0.52
C THR A 63 -21.52 10.05 -0.14
N LEU A 64 -20.76 9.59 -1.14
CA LEU A 64 -19.42 9.05 -0.93
C LEU A 64 -18.50 10.05 -0.20
N ASP A 65 -18.50 11.31 -0.63
CA ASP A 65 -17.74 12.40 0.01
C ASP A 65 -18.07 12.55 1.51
N GLN A 66 -19.35 12.56 1.86
CA GLN A 66 -19.80 12.66 3.24
C GLN A 66 -19.38 11.43 4.05
N SER A 67 -19.48 10.26 3.44
CA SER A 67 -19.14 8.98 4.09
C SER A 67 -17.65 8.88 4.37
N LEU A 68 -16.80 9.24 3.40
CA LEU A 68 -15.35 9.28 3.56
C LEU A 68 -14.92 10.31 4.61
N ALA A 69 -15.49 11.52 4.59
CA ALA A 69 -15.20 12.54 5.59
C ALA A 69 -15.58 12.08 7.01
N LYS A 70 -16.73 11.39 7.15
CA LYS A 70 -17.18 10.83 8.43
C LYS A 70 -16.23 9.76 8.95
N LEU A 71 -15.86 8.79 8.12
CA LEU A 71 -14.93 7.72 8.53
C LEU A 71 -13.49 8.22 8.72
N LYS A 72 -13.07 9.26 7.99
CA LYS A 72 -11.80 9.95 8.23
C LYS A 72 -11.72 10.50 9.65
N ALA A 73 -12.81 11.11 10.14
CA ALA A 73 -12.89 11.60 11.51
C ALA A 73 -12.83 10.48 12.56
N SER A 74 -13.25 9.26 12.20
CA SER A 74 -13.15 8.07 13.06
C SER A 74 -11.77 7.40 13.06
N GLY A 75 -10.82 7.84 12.23
CA GLY A 75 -9.45 7.29 12.16
C GLY A 75 -9.09 6.56 10.86
N LEU A 76 -9.95 6.59 9.84
CA LEU A 76 -9.61 6.01 8.53
C LEU A 76 -8.44 6.78 7.88
N GLY A 77 -7.36 6.08 7.52
CA GLY A 77 -6.16 6.66 6.91
C GLY A 77 -6.06 6.45 5.39
N ALA A 78 -6.65 5.37 4.88
CA ALA A 78 -6.62 5.01 3.47
C ALA A 78 -7.91 4.35 2.98
N VAL A 79 -8.09 4.36 1.66
CA VAL A 79 -9.12 3.59 0.97
C VAL A 79 -8.51 2.62 -0.02
N VAL A 80 -9.13 1.46 -0.13
CA VAL A 80 -8.76 0.40 -1.07
C VAL A 80 -9.69 0.52 -2.26
N LEU A 81 -9.14 0.77 -3.45
CA LEU A 81 -9.88 0.92 -4.71
C LEU A 81 -9.53 -0.24 -5.65
N ASN A 82 -10.53 -0.80 -6.31
CA ASN A 82 -10.35 -1.76 -7.40
C ASN A 82 -10.26 -1.04 -8.76
N GLU A 83 -9.70 -1.70 -9.76
CA GLU A 83 -9.84 -1.24 -11.15
C GLU A 83 -11.31 -1.37 -11.58
N GLU A 84 -11.88 -0.27 -12.09
CA GLU A 84 -13.19 -0.28 -12.75
C GLU A 84 -13.08 -1.06 -14.07
N THR A 85 -14.13 -1.77 -14.43
CA THR A 85 -14.20 -2.60 -15.64
C THR A 85 -15.21 -2.09 -16.65
N ILE A 86 -15.02 -2.47 -17.91
CA ILE A 86 -16.03 -2.28 -18.97
C ILE A 86 -17.39 -2.84 -18.54
N GLY A 87 -17.42 -3.96 -17.82
CA GLY A 87 -18.64 -4.58 -17.34
C GLY A 87 -19.42 -3.73 -16.34
N GLU A 88 -18.73 -2.96 -15.50
CA GLU A 88 -19.34 -2.03 -14.53
C GLU A 88 -19.94 -0.82 -15.25
N LEU A 89 -19.21 -0.21 -16.19
CA LEU A 89 -19.74 0.86 -17.04
C LEU A 89 -21.01 0.46 -17.79
N VAL A 90 -21.08 -0.79 -18.24
CA VAL A 90 -22.29 -1.34 -18.86
C VAL A 90 -23.44 -1.43 -17.86
N SER A 91 -23.14 -1.82 -16.63
CA SER A 91 -24.15 -1.97 -15.56
C SER A 91 -24.75 -0.62 -15.15
N VAL A 92 -23.96 0.46 -15.20
CA VAL A 92 -24.41 1.83 -14.90
C VAL A 92 -24.92 2.60 -16.13
N GLY A 93 -25.01 1.95 -17.30
CA GLY A 93 -25.56 2.55 -18.53
C GLY A 93 -24.66 3.57 -19.23
N GLN A 94 -23.40 3.71 -18.79
CA GLN A 94 -22.42 4.59 -19.43
C GLN A 94 -21.79 3.97 -20.69
N LEU A 95 -21.97 2.66 -20.89
CA LEU A 95 -21.48 1.93 -22.05
C LEU A 95 -22.50 0.87 -22.49
N GLU A 96 -22.74 0.73 -23.78
CA GLU A 96 -23.45 -0.40 -24.36
C GLU A 96 -22.50 -1.36 -25.06
N ILE A 97 -22.69 -2.66 -24.87
CA ILE A 97 -21.97 -3.71 -25.57
C ILE A 97 -22.93 -4.54 -26.42
N LYS A 98 -22.67 -4.62 -27.73
CA LYS A 98 -23.47 -5.42 -28.67
C LYS A 98 -22.54 -6.36 -29.43
N ALA A 99 -22.80 -7.66 -29.30
CA ALA A 99 -22.21 -8.65 -30.19
C ALA A 99 -22.95 -8.62 -31.52
N SER A 100 -22.23 -8.51 -32.62
CA SER A 100 -22.80 -8.43 -33.96
C SER A 100 -21.96 -9.26 -34.92
N SER A 101 -22.47 -9.46 -36.14
CA SER A 101 -21.71 -10.14 -37.18
C SER A 101 -21.99 -9.53 -38.55
N VAL A 102 -20.93 -9.28 -39.32
CA VAL A 102 -21.01 -8.80 -40.70
C VAL A 102 -20.95 -10.01 -41.64
N ALA A 103 -21.65 -9.96 -42.77
CA ALA A 103 -21.53 -10.98 -43.80
C ALA A 103 -20.08 -11.08 -44.30
N GLY A 104 -19.55 -12.30 -44.44
CA GLY A 104 -18.23 -12.52 -45.01
C GLY A 104 -18.20 -12.17 -46.50
N GLU A 105 -17.03 -11.79 -47.00
CA GLU A 105 -16.87 -11.51 -48.44
C GLU A 105 -17.22 -12.74 -49.28
N ARG A 106 -17.86 -12.51 -50.45
CA ARG A 106 -18.25 -13.54 -51.43
C ARG A 106 -19.06 -14.72 -50.85
N GLY A 107 -20.00 -14.43 -49.93
CA GLY A 107 -20.84 -15.47 -49.33
C GLY A 107 -20.10 -16.31 -48.28
N GLY A 108 -18.93 -15.86 -47.83
CA GLY A 108 -18.17 -16.47 -46.75
C GLY A 108 -18.90 -16.39 -45.40
N PRO A 109 -18.45 -17.17 -44.41
CA PRO A 109 -19.06 -17.20 -43.07
C PRO A 109 -19.09 -15.80 -42.44
N ARG A 110 -20.13 -15.52 -41.65
CA ARG A 110 -20.29 -14.23 -40.97
C ARG A 110 -19.12 -14.01 -40.01
N VAL A 111 -18.53 -12.82 -40.04
CA VAL A 111 -17.42 -12.42 -39.17
C VAL A 111 -18.01 -11.77 -37.92
N PRO A 112 -17.83 -12.37 -36.72
CA PRO A 112 -18.30 -11.77 -35.48
C PRO A 112 -17.45 -10.56 -35.11
N PHE A 113 -18.08 -9.52 -34.58
CA PHE A 113 -17.41 -8.35 -34.01
C PHE A 113 -18.19 -7.86 -32.79
N VAL A 114 -17.54 -7.05 -31.96
CA VAL A 114 -18.17 -6.43 -30.79
C VAL A 114 -18.19 -4.92 -31.03
N SER A 115 -19.38 -4.32 -30.99
CA SER A 115 -19.51 -2.87 -30.96
C SER A 115 -19.69 -2.41 -29.53
N LEU A 116 -18.85 -1.46 -29.12
CA LEU A 116 -19.06 -0.66 -27.91
C LEU A 116 -19.63 0.69 -28.32
N THR A 117 -20.67 1.16 -27.64
CA THR A 117 -21.18 2.52 -27.78
C THR A 117 -21.11 3.18 -26.41
N VAL A 118 -20.26 4.19 -26.30
CA VAL A 118 -20.11 4.98 -25.08
C VAL A 118 -21.25 5.97 -25.00
N THR A 119 -21.97 6.02 -23.88
CA THR A 119 -23.04 6.98 -23.63
C THR A 119 -22.47 8.30 -23.08
N ASP A 120 -21.43 8.21 -22.24
CA ASP A 120 -20.73 9.36 -21.67
C ASP A 120 -19.36 9.59 -22.36
N PRO A 121 -19.18 10.64 -23.16
CA PRO A 121 -17.92 10.94 -23.84
C PRO A 121 -16.69 11.02 -22.94
N ALA A 122 -16.85 11.35 -21.66
CA ALA A 122 -15.74 11.41 -20.70
C ALA A 122 -15.04 10.04 -20.52
N VAL A 123 -15.77 8.96 -20.76
CA VAL A 123 -15.32 7.58 -20.49
C VAL A 123 -14.60 6.96 -21.70
N LEU A 124 -14.80 7.50 -22.91
CA LEU A 124 -14.26 6.93 -24.15
C LEU A 124 -12.74 6.77 -24.12
N GLY A 125 -12.01 7.76 -23.61
CA GLY A 125 -10.56 7.72 -23.50
C GLY A 125 -10.07 6.60 -22.57
N ARG A 126 -10.75 6.40 -21.43
CA ARG A 126 -10.45 5.32 -20.47
C ARG A 126 -10.73 3.96 -21.09
N VAL A 127 -11.86 3.79 -21.78
CA VAL A 127 -12.21 2.56 -22.49
C VAL A 127 -11.17 2.20 -23.55
N GLN A 128 -10.79 3.15 -24.40
CA GLN A 128 -9.76 2.91 -25.42
C GLN A 128 -8.41 2.55 -24.79
N ALA A 129 -7.98 3.29 -23.76
CA ALA A 129 -6.73 3.02 -23.06
C ALA A 129 -6.72 1.64 -22.38
N GLY A 130 -7.82 1.25 -21.73
CA GLY A 130 -8.00 -0.06 -21.09
C GLY A 130 -7.95 -1.21 -22.11
N LEU A 131 -8.63 -1.07 -23.25
CA LEU A 131 -8.59 -2.06 -24.33
C LEU A 131 -7.18 -2.23 -24.91
N VAL A 132 -6.48 -1.13 -25.19
CA VAL A 132 -5.09 -1.17 -25.68
C VAL A 132 -4.15 -1.76 -24.63
N ARG A 133 -4.34 -1.42 -23.35
CA ARG A 133 -3.60 -1.99 -22.22
C ARG A 133 -3.78 -3.51 -22.17
N ARG A 134 -5.03 -3.97 -22.18
CA ARG A 134 -5.41 -5.38 -22.01
C ARG A 134 -5.05 -6.28 -23.18
N PHE A 135 -5.21 -5.80 -24.42
CA PHE A 135 -5.11 -6.61 -25.64
C PHE A 135 -3.96 -6.20 -26.57
N GLY A 136 -3.28 -5.09 -26.31
CA GLY A 136 -2.09 -4.67 -27.05
C GLY A 136 -2.34 -4.38 -28.52
N GLU A 137 -1.52 -4.98 -29.40
CA GLU A 137 -1.57 -4.78 -30.85
C GLU A 137 -2.95 -5.01 -31.45
N LEU A 138 -3.71 -5.96 -30.90
CA LEU A 138 -5.06 -6.27 -31.37
C LEU A 138 -5.99 -5.04 -31.33
N MET A 139 -5.79 -4.16 -30.36
CA MET A 139 -6.61 -2.96 -30.15
C MET A 139 -5.90 -1.66 -30.55
N ARG A 140 -4.63 -1.71 -30.94
CA ARG A 140 -3.82 -0.52 -31.25
C ARG A 140 -4.42 0.33 -32.39
N ASN A 141 -5.02 -0.33 -33.38
CA ASN A 141 -5.58 0.32 -34.57
C ASN A 141 -7.10 0.53 -34.47
N VAL A 142 -7.73 0.18 -33.34
CA VAL A 142 -9.16 0.43 -33.13
C VAL A 142 -9.34 1.92 -32.84
N GLN A 143 -9.92 2.63 -33.80
CA GLN A 143 -10.22 4.05 -33.67
C GLN A 143 -11.71 4.27 -33.37
N PRO A 144 -12.05 5.22 -32.50
CA PRO A 144 -13.44 5.59 -32.26
C PRO A 144 -14.04 6.23 -33.52
N ARG A 145 -15.30 5.88 -33.81
CA ARG A 145 -16.15 6.54 -34.79
C ARG A 145 -17.28 7.23 -34.03
N GLY A 146 -17.10 8.53 -33.75
CA GLY A 146 -17.94 9.22 -32.78
C GLY A 146 -17.74 8.61 -31.39
N GLN A 147 -18.83 8.14 -30.78
CA GLN A 147 -18.80 7.49 -29.46
C GLN A 147 -18.74 5.95 -29.54
N SER A 148 -18.59 5.39 -30.74
CA SER A 148 -18.59 3.94 -30.95
C SER A 148 -17.20 3.39 -31.29
N LEU A 149 -16.87 2.22 -30.75
CA LEU A 149 -15.68 1.44 -31.06
C LEU A 149 -16.11 0.09 -31.65
N ALA A 150 -15.58 -0.23 -32.83
CA ALA A 150 -15.74 -1.55 -33.44
C ALA A 150 -14.52 -2.40 -33.13
N LEU A 151 -14.69 -3.40 -32.26
CA LEU A 151 -13.61 -4.27 -31.82
C LEU A 151 -13.46 -5.47 -32.78
N PRO A 152 -12.22 -5.95 -33.01
CA PRO A 152 -12.00 -7.23 -33.67
C PRO A 152 -12.65 -8.38 -32.89
N PRO A 153 -12.73 -9.60 -33.48
CA PRO A 153 -13.34 -10.75 -32.83
C PRO A 153 -12.68 -11.08 -31.48
N VAL A 154 -13.32 -10.67 -30.39
CA VAL A 154 -12.91 -10.96 -29.01
C VAL A 154 -14.16 -11.41 -28.24
N ALA A 155 -14.01 -12.39 -27.37
CA ALA A 155 -15.10 -12.85 -26.53
C ALA A 155 -15.64 -11.68 -25.69
N VAL A 156 -16.97 -11.46 -25.75
CA VAL A 156 -17.66 -10.39 -25.01
C VAL A 156 -17.33 -10.43 -23.51
N THR A 157 -17.18 -11.62 -22.94
CA THR A 157 -16.79 -11.80 -21.54
C THR A 157 -15.42 -11.21 -21.23
N LEU A 158 -14.43 -11.38 -22.11
CA LEU A 158 -13.10 -10.78 -21.96
C LEU A 158 -13.15 -9.26 -22.13
N VAL A 159 -14.00 -8.76 -23.03
CA VAL A 159 -14.22 -7.32 -23.20
C VAL A 159 -14.81 -6.74 -21.90
N ARG A 160 -15.85 -7.36 -21.33
CA ARG A 160 -16.45 -6.93 -20.05
C ARG A 160 -15.46 -6.96 -18.88
N GLN A 161 -14.55 -7.93 -18.84
CA GLN A 161 -13.52 -8.05 -17.80
C GLN A 161 -12.32 -7.10 -18.00
N THR A 162 -12.32 -6.25 -19.03
CA THR A 162 -11.21 -5.34 -19.30
C THR A 162 -11.17 -4.25 -18.22
N PRO A 163 -10.06 -4.13 -17.46
CA PRO A 163 -9.89 -3.07 -16.49
C PRO A 163 -9.55 -1.74 -17.18
N LEU A 164 -10.04 -0.65 -16.59
CA LEU A 164 -9.98 0.72 -17.11
C LEU A 164 -9.12 1.65 -16.24
N GLY A 165 -8.50 1.11 -15.19
CA GLY A 165 -7.88 1.89 -14.11
C GLY A 165 -8.88 2.18 -12.99
N LEU A 166 -8.50 3.05 -12.06
CA LEU A 166 -9.38 3.43 -10.96
C LEU A 166 -10.53 4.32 -11.48
N ASP A 167 -11.65 4.32 -10.77
CA ASP A 167 -12.74 5.26 -11.00
C ASP A 167 -12.29 6.70 -10.62
N PRO A 168 -12.30 7.66 -11.56
CA PRO A 168 -11.91 9.05 -11.30
C PRO A 168 -12.70 9.72 -10.19
N ASP A 169 -13.99 9.40 -10.04
CA ASP A 169 -14.86 10.03 -9.03
C ASP A 169 -14.49 9.52 -7.64
N GLN A 170 -14.25 8.21 -7.50
CA GLN A 170 -13.73 7.62 -6.27
C GLN A 170 -12.32 8.14 -5.91
N VAL A 171 -11.44 8.28 -6.92
CA VAL A 171 -10.10 8.87 -6.73
C VAL A 171 -10.19 10.32 -6.26
N ALA A 172 -11.08 11.12 -6.86
CA ALA A 172 -11.30 12.50 -6.47
C ALA A 172 -11.85 12.61 -5.05
N ALA A 173 -12.84 11.79 -4.69
CA ALA A 173 -13.43 11.74 -3.36
C ALA A 173 -12.39 11.35 -2.29
N ALA A 174 -11.57 10.33 -2.56
CA ALA A 174 -10.48 9.90 -1.67
C ALA A 174 -9.47 11.03 -1.43
N LYS A 175 -9.01 11.70 -2.49
CA LYS A 175 -8.09 12.83 -2.41
C LYS A 175 -8.68 14.01 -1.65
N LYS A 176 -9.95 14.35 -1.91
CA LYS A 176 -10.69 15.43 -1.23
C LYS A 176 -10.80 15.17 0.26
N ALA A 177 -11.00 13.92 0.67
CA ALA A 177 -11.05 13.52 2.07
C ALA A 177 -9.66 13.41 2.75
N GLY A 178 -8.55 13.62 2.01
CA GLY A 178 -7.20 13.45 2.55
C GLY A 178 -6.89 11.99 2.93
N LEU A 179 -7.47 11.05 2.20
CA LEU A 179 -7.24 9.61 2.35
C LEU A 179 -6.20 9.14 1.34
N ARG A 180 -5.31 8.24 1.77
CA ARG A 180 -4.37 7.57 0.86
C ARG A 180 -5.11 6.55 0.00
N ILE A 181 -4.53 6.24 -1.16
CA ILE A 181 -5.08 5.25 -2.09
C ILE A 181 -4.21 4.01 -2.09
N ILE A 182 -4.82 2.88 -1.74
CA ILE A 182 -4.30 1.52 -1.96
C ILE A 182 -5.01 0.98 -3.18
N ALA A 183 -4.28 0.81 -4.28
CA ALA A 183 -4.88 0.38 -5.55
C ALA A 183 -4.77 -1.13 -5.74
N ARG A 184 -5.86 -1.73 -6.19
CA ARG A 184 -5.94 -3.14 -6.54
C ARG A 184 -6.05 -3.33 -8.03
N ALA A 185 -5.21 -4.21 -8.55
CA ALA A 185 -5.24 -4.62 -9.95
C ALA A 185 -5.00 -6.13 -10.06
N GLY A 186 -5.65 -6.73 -11.05
CA GLY A 186 -5.59 -8.16 -11.30
C GLY A 186 -4.39 -8.58 -12.16
N ASN A 187 -4.20 -9.89 -12.27
CA ASN A 187 -3.20 -10.50 -13.15
C ASN A 187 -3.88 -11.23 -14.34
N PRO A 188 -4.40 -10.52 -15.34
CA PRO A 188 -5.07 -11.17 -16.47
C PRO A 188 -4.09 -11.97 -17.34
N SER A 189 -4.61 -12.93 -18.10
CA SER A 189 -3.79 -13.67 -19.08
C SER A 189 -3.12 -12.72 -20.07
N GLY A 190 -1.81 -12.85 -20.22
CA GLY A 190 -1.00 -11.96 -21.06
C GLY A 190 -0.54 -10.68 -20.37
N ALA A 191 -0.63 -10.58 -19.03
CA ALA A 191 -0.05 -9.51 -18.22
C ALA A 191 1.50 -9.52 -18.26
N GLY A 192 2.06 -9.20 -19.43
CA GLY A 192 3.50 -9.02 -19.64
C GLY A 192 3.96 -7.59 -19.35
N THR A 193 5.21 -7.30 -19.71
CA THR A 193 5.92 -6.06 -19.37
C THR A 193 5.15 -4.77 -19.68
N ARG A 194 4.56 -4.64 -20.88
CA ARG A 194 3.77 -3.47 -21.26
C ARG A 194 2.57 -3.29 -20.33
N TYR A 195 1.80 -4.36 -20.11
CA TYR A 195 0.62 -4.32 -19.24
C TYR A 195 1.02 -3.84 -17.84
N ILE A 196 2.04 -4.46 -17.24
CA ILE A 196 2.55 -4.11 -15.91
C ILE A 196 2.94 -2.63 -15.81
N HIS A 197 3.77 -2.13 -16.73
CA HIS A 197 4.20 -0.73 -16.73
C HIS A 197 3.03 0.23 -16.85
N THR A 198 2.11 -0.03 -17.79
CA THR A 198 0.96 0.86 -18.01
C THR A 198 -0.07 0.79 -16.90
N THR A 199 -0.33 -0.39 -16.31
CA THR A 199 -1.24 -0.55 -15.17
C THR A 199 -0.67 0.18 -13.95
N LEU A 200 0.53 -0.19 -13.48
CA LEU A 200 1.10 0.43 -12.28
C LEU A 200 1.36 1.93 -12.48
N GLY A 201 1.79 2.35 -13.67
CA GLY A 201 1.97 3.76 -14.02
C GLY A 201 0.66 4.54 -13.94
N SER A 202 -0.45 3.97 -14.44
CA SER A 202 -1.79 4.57 -14.34
C SER A 202 -2.22 4.69 -12.87
N LEU A 203 -2.09 3.62 -12.08
CA LEU A 203 -2.45 3.64 -10.66
C LEU A 203 -1.64 4.70 -9.91
N ARG A 204 -0.34 4.82 -10.22
CA ARG A 204 0.50 5.86 -9.62
C ARG A 204 0.07 7.27 -10.01
N ALA A 205 -0.30 7.48 -11.27
CA ALA A 205 -0.82 8.77 -11.74
C ALA A 205 -2.14 9.14 -11.04
N ASP A 206 -2.96 8.14 -10.71
CA ASP A 206 -4.18 8.31 -9.91
C ASP A 206 -3.87 8.60 -8.43
N GLY A 207 -2.61 8.52 -8.00
CA GLY A 207 -2.17 8.86 -6.65
C GLY A 207 -2.02 7.65 -5.73
N ALA A 208 -2.10 6.42 -6.26
CA ALA A 208 -1.84 5.23 -5.47
C ALA A 208 -0.40 5.22 -4.93
N GLU A 209 -0.26 4.85 -3.67
CA GLU A 209 1.05 4.70 -3.00
C GLU A 209 1.38 3.24 -2.73
N VAL A 210 0.35 2.40 -2.62
CA VAL A 210 0.46 0.98 -2.32
C VAL A 210 -0.32 0.19 -3.36
N PHE A 211 0.30 -0.84 -3.92
CA PHE A 211 -0.31 -1.84 -4.77
C PHE A 211 -0.69 -3.06 -3.94
N LEU A 212 -1.94 -3.49 -4.05
CA LEU A 212 -2.47 -4.71 -3.41
C LEU A 212 -2.99 -5.64 -4.51
N PRO A 213 -2.48 -6.87 -4.65
CA PRO A 213 -2.98 -7.76 -5.71
C PRO A 213 -4.48 -8.04 -5.60
N GLN A 214 -5.14 -8.09 -6.75
CA GLN A 214 -6.53 -8.51 -6.88
C GLN A 214 -6.61 -9.93 -7.43
N GLY A 215 -7.41 -10.78 -6.78
CA GLY A 215 -7.59 -12.17 -7.16
C GLY A 215 -6.63 -13.13 -6.44
N ASP A 216 -6.23 -14.19 -7.14
CA ASP A 216 -5.50 -15.33 -6.59
C ASP A 216 -4.00 -15.32 -6.90
N GLN A 217 -3.49 -14.30 -7.59
CA GLN A 217 -2.09 -14.23 -8.05
C GLN A 217 -1.55 -12.81 -8.03
N VAL A 218 -0.25 -12.68 -7.80
CA VAL A 218 0.47 -11.41 -7.96
C VAL A 218 0.54 -11.00 -9.44
N LEU A 219 0.57 -9.70 -9.69
CA LEU A 219 0.76 -9.16 -11.03
C LEU A 219 2.11 -9.61 -11.61
N GLY A 220 2.09 -10.20 -12.81
CA GLY A 220 3.28 -10.67 -13.51
C GLY A 220 3.85 -12.00 -12.98
N ARG A 221 3.10 -12.75 -12.15
CA ARG A 221 3.55 -14.00 -11.53
C ARG A 221 4.36 -14.90 -12.49
N ARG A 222 5.48 -15.44 -11.99
CA ARG A 222 6.51 -16.19 -12.75
C ARG A 222 7.29 -15.28 -13.70
N ASP A 223 6.96 -15.28 -14.98
CA ASP A 223 7.85 -14.79 -16.05
C ASP A 223 8.06 -13.27 -16.03
N ALA A 224 7.14 -12.51 -15.43
CA ALA A 224 7.18 -11.05 -15.42
C ALA A 224 7.25 -10.45 -14.01
N LEU A 225 7.56 -11.26 -12.98
CA LEU A 225 7.54 -10.81 -11.59
C LEU A 225 8.58 -9.72 -11.35
N GLU A 226 9.79 -9.91 -11.87
CA GLU A 226 10.86 -8.91 -11.82
C GLU A 226 10.43 -7.58 -12.45
N THR A 227 9.67 -7.63 -13.54
CA THR A 227 9.13 -6.42 -14.15
C THR A 227 8.19 -5.68 -13.20
N THR A 228 7.34 -6.40 -12.46
CA THR A 228 6.48 -5.80 -11.42
C THR A 228 7.32 -5.14 -10.33
N LEU A 229 8.31 -5.85 -9.78
CA LEU A 229 9.17 -5.33 -8.70
C LEU A 229 9.93 -4.07 -9.15
N ASP A 230 10.57 -4.11 -10.31
CA ASP A 230 11.30 -2.95 -10.84
C ASP A 230 10.39 -1.77 -11.15
N THR A 231 9.16 -2.03 -11.59
CA THR A 231 8.18 -0.97 -11.83
C THR A 231 7.74 -0.33 -10.52
N LEU A 232 7.47 -1.12 -9.48
CA LEU A 232 7.15 -0.60 -8.15
C LEU A 232 8.29 0.25 -7.60
N ARG A 233 9.55 -0.22 -7.70
CA ARG A 233 10.75 0.55 -7.30
C ARG A 233 10.82 1.89 -8.02
N ARG A 234 10.71 1.90 -9.35
CA ARG A 234 10.80 3.14 -10.16
C ARG A 234 9.69 4.13 -9.84
N LEU A 235 8.49 3.64 -9.52
CA LEU A 235 7.33 4.48 -9.19
C LEU A 235 7.29 4.91 -7.71
N GLY A 236 8.15 4.35 -6.86
CA GLY A 236 8.12 4.56 -5.42
C GLY A 236 6.83 4.03 -4.78
N MET A 237 6.30 2.93 -5.31
CA MET A 237 5.10 2.26 -4.79
C MET A 237 5.48 1.07 -3.93
N LEU A 238 4.72 0.86 -2.85
CA LEU A 238 4.88 -0.29 -1.97
C LEU A 238 3.93 -1.42 -2.38
N TYR A 239 4.26 -2.64 -1.99
CA TYR A 239 3.47 -3.84 -2.20
C TYR A 239 2.81 -4.26 -0.88
N ALA A 240 1.49 -4.41 -0.86
CA ALA A 240 0.78 -4.95 0.29
C ALA A 240 0.70 -6.48 0.22
N SER A 241 1.29 -7.18 1.20
CA SER A 241 1.22 -8.64 1.37
C SER A 241 0.17 -9.01 2.44
N PRO A 242 -0.98 -9.60 2.07
CA PRO A 242 -2.03 -9.95 3.02
C PRO A 242 -1.74 -11.25 3.79
N GLU A 243 -1.90 -11.21 5.10
CA GLU A 243 -1.46 -12.28 6.02
C GLU A 243 -2.12 -13.65 5.82
N PHE A 244 -3.36 -13.71 5.32
CA PHE A 244 -4.14 -14.94 5.17
C PHE A 244 -4.71 -15.16 3.77
N ALA A 245 -4.35 -14.30 2.81
CA ALA A 245 -4.77 -14.48 1.43
C ALA A 245 -3.87 -15.50 0.73
N LYS A 246 -4.47 -16.48 0.05
CA LYS A 246 -3.74 -17.42 -0.81
C LYS A 246 -3.47 -16.77 -2.16
N ILE A 247 -2.51 -15.85 -2.19
CA ILE A 247 -2.08 -15.16 -3.41
C ILE A 247 -0.83 -15.86 -3.97
N GLY A 248 -0.96 -16.52 -5.11
CA GLY A 248 0.14 -17.18 -5.80
C GLY A 248 1.22 -16.17 -6.18
N GLY A 249 2.45 -16.41 -5.72
CA GLY A 249 3.62 -15.56 -5.97
C GLY A 249 3.89 -14.52 -4.88
N ASP A 250 3.03 -14.38 -3.86
CA ASP A 250 3.22 -13.40 -2.78
C ASP A 250 4.52 -13.66 -1.99
N ALA A 251 4.79 -14.92 -1.64
CA ALA A 251 6.04 -15.31 -0.98
C ALA A 251 7.29 -15.03 -1.84
N ASN A 252 7.17 -15.07 -3.18
CA ASN A 252 8.26 -14.72 -4.07
C ASN A 252 8.54 -13.21 -4.05
N VAL A 253 7.51 -12.37 -3.95
CA VAL A 253 7.68 -10.92 -3.76
C VAL A 253 8.40 -10.64 -2.44
N LEU A 254 7.96 -11.25 -1.34
CA LEU A 254 8.57 -11.06 -0.02
C LEU A 254 10.05 -11.50 0.01
N ALA A 255 10.40 -12.57 -0.70
CA ALA A 255 11.77 -13.05 -0.78
C ALA A 255 12.66 -12.18 -1.68
N ALA A 256 12.12 -11.68 -2.81
CA ALA A 256 12.90 -10.96 -3.82
C ALA A 256 13.03 -9.45 -3.54
N ALA A 257 12.03 -8.85 -2.89
CA ALA A 257 11.99 -7.42 -2.62
C ALA A 257 11.35 -7.09 -1.25
N PRO A 258 11.91 -7.60 -0.12
CA PRO A 258 11.38 -7.30 1.20
C PRO A 258 11.32 -5.80 1.51
N GLU A 259 12.18 -4.99 0.89
CA GLU A 259 12.20 -3.53 1.00
C GLU A 259 10.99 -2.83 0.38
N LEU A 260 10.21 -3.53 -0.46
CA LEU A 260 8.99 -2.98 -1.05
C LEU A 260 7.73 -3.40 -0.30
N VAL A 261 7.83 -4.33 0.65
CA VAL A 261 6.66 -5.00 1.21
C VAL A 261 6.19 -4.34 2.49
N ILE A 262 4.90 -4.00 2.52
CA ILE A 262 4.15 -3.74 3.75
C ILE A 262 3.19 -4.92 3.99
N ARG A 263 3.14 -5.42 5.22
CA ARG A 263 2.21 -6.49 5.58
C ARG A 263 0.84 -5.94 5.93
N LEU A 264 -0.20 -6.59 5.42
CA LEU A 264 -1.61 -6.21 5.56
C LEU A 264 -2.40 -7.27 6.33
N HIS A 265 -3.23 -6.83 7.28
CA HIS A 265 -4.25 -7.67 7.91
C HIS A 265 -5.62 -7.35 7.34
N THR A 266 -6.39 -8.40 7.04
CA THR A 266 -7.83 -8.33 6.79
C THR A 266 -8.46 -9.59 7.37
N ALA A 267 -9.68 -9.47 7.89
CA ALA A 267 -10.50 -10.61 8.29
C ALA A 267 -11.67 -10.75 7.32
N GLN A 268 -12.03 -11.98 6.96
CA GLN A 268 -13.21 -12.22 6.13
C GLN A 268 -14.48 -11.97 6.95
N THR A 269 -15.59 -11.59 6.30
CA THR A 269 -16.88 -11.35 6.97
C THR A 269 -17.30 -12.56 7.79
N ALA A 270 -17.22 -13.77 7.23
CA ALA A 270 -17.54 -15.01 7.95
C ALA A 270 -16.65 -15.30 9.17
N GLU A 271 -15.46 -14.70 9.27
CA GLU A 271 -14.63 -14.77 10.47
C GLU A 271 -15.06 -13.73 11.50
N LEU A 272 -15.39 -12.51 11.06
CA LEU A 272 -15.88 -11.42 11.90
C LEU A 272 -17.23 -11.76 12.54
N ASP A 273 -18.12 -12.42 11.81
CA ASP A 273 -19.45 -12.85 12.28
C ASP A 273 -19.38 -13.82 13.48
N ARG A 274 -18.22 -14.46 13.68
CA ARG A 274 -17.98 -15.40 14.80
C ARG A 274 -17.39 -14.72 16.03
N LEU A 275 -17.06 -13.43 15.95
CA LEU A 275 -16.42 -12.68 17.02
C LEU A 275 -17.43 -11.72 17.66
N SER A 276 -17.24 -11.45 18.95
CA SER A 276 -17.86 -10.27 19.55
C SER A 276 -17.26 -9.00 18.94
N PRO A 277 -17.95 -7.85 19.02
CA PRO A 277 -17.39 -6.57 18.57
C PRO A 277 -16.01 -6.29 19.18
N GLU A 278 -15.83 -6.57 20.47
CA GLU A 278 -14.55 -6.41 21.19
C GLU A 278 -13.50 -7.42 20.72
N GLY A 279 -13.90 -8.67 20.49
CA GLY A 279 -12.98 -9.71 19.99
C GLY A 279 -12.45 -9.40 18.59
N ALA A 280 -13.28 -8.77 17.75
CA ALA A 280 -12.84 -8.27 16.45
C ALA A 280 -11.86 -7.10 16.58
N VAL A 281 -12.09 -6.14 17.50
CA VAL A 281 -11.13 -5.07 17.80
C VAL A 281 -9.79 -5.66 18.24
N ASP A 282 -9.81 -6.55 19.23
CA ASP A 282 -8.62 -7.21 19.77
C ASP A 282 -7.83 -7.96 18.68
N ARG A 283 -8.53 -8.63 17.75
CA ARG A 283 -7.88 -9.31 16.60
C ARG A 283 -7.06 -8.35 15.73
N PHE A 284 -7.58 -7.16 15.42
CA PHE A 284 -6.87 -6.17 14.60
C PHE A 284 -5.73 -5.51 15.37
N VAL A 285 -5.94 -5.18 16.65
CA VAL A 285 -4.89 -4.60 17.51
C VAL A 285 -3.72 -5.57 17.67
N LYS A 286 -3.99 -6.85 17.92
CA LYS A 286 -2.96 -7.91 17.98
C LYS A 286 -2.28 -8.14 16.63
N ALA A 287 -3.00 -7.99 15.51
CA ALA A 287 -2.37 -8.03 14.19
C ALA A 287 -1.27 -6.97 14.08
N ALA A 288 -1.58 -5.72 14.44
CA ALA A 288 -0.62 -4.64 14.38
C ALA A 288 0.55 -4.84 15.37
N ARG A 289 0.23 -5.18 16.63
CA ARG A 289 1.21 -5.28 17.70
C ARG A 289 2.09 -6.52 17.60
N GLU A 290 1.49 -7.71 17.56
CA GLU A 290 2.20 -8.97 17.75
C GLU A 290 2.80 -9.49 16.44
N ARG A 291 2.14 -9.19 15.32
CA ARG A 291 2.46 -9.76 14.01
C ARG A 291 3.04 -8.73 13.03
N ASN A 292 3.21 -7.49 13.46
CA ASN A 292 3.80 -6.39 12.68
C ASN A 292 3.04 -6.12 11.36
N LEU A 293 1.70 -6.19 11.39
CA LEU A 293 0.88 -5.75 10.26
C LEU A 293 0.75 -4.23 10.34
N ARG A 294 1.04 -3.55 9.22
CA ARG A 294 1.09 -2.07 9.16
C ARG A 294 -0.02 -1.47 8.31
N ILE A 295 -0.81 -2.30 7.65
CA ILE A 295 -2.10 -1.90 7.09
C ILE A 295 -3.17 -2.80 7.71
N LEU A 296 -4.13 -2.20 8.39
CA LEU A 296 -5.31 -2.85 8.93
C LEU A 296 -6.48 -2.54 8.00
N MET A 297 -6.76 -3.45 7.07
CA MET A 297 -7.90 -3.32 6.18
C MET A 297 -9.15 -3.85 6.88
N LEU A 298 -9.97 -2.92 7.35
CA LEU A 298 -11.20 -3.20 8.07
C LEU A 298 -12.35 -3.47 7.11
N ARG A 299 -13.26 -4.32 7.57
CA ARG A 299 -14.54 -4.59 6.92
C ARG A 299 -15.66 -4.32 7.91
N PRO A 300 -16.85 -3.91 7.43
CA PRO A 300 -18.00 -3.70 8.31
C PRO A 300 -18.37 -5.00 9.05
N GLN A 301 -18.60 -4.90 10.36
CA GLN A 301 -18.96 -6.06 11.20
C GLN A 301 -20.42 -6.48 11.04
N THR A 302 -21.27 -5.56 10.58
CA THR A 302 -22.69 -5.81 10.35
C THR A 302 -23.18 -4.95 9.20
N GLN A 303 -24.09 -5.50 8.41
CA GLN A 303 -24.81 -4.76 7.37
C GLN A 303 -26.24 -4.39 7.79
N SER A 304 -26.67 -4.83 8.98
CA SER A 304 -28.06 -4.74 9.43
C SER A 304 -28.26 -3.78 10.61
N ALA A 305 -27.24 -2.99 10.96
CA ALA A 305 -27.42 -1.91 11.92
C ALA A 305 -28.30 -0.80 11.33
N ASP A 306 -29.08 -0.12 12.18
CA ASP A 306 -29.92 1.01 11.77
C ASP A 306 -29.09 2.15 11.15
N MET A 307 -27.88 2.38 11.69
CA MET A 307 -26.91 3.36 11.20
C MET A 307 -25.59 2.65 10.85
N PRO A 308 -25.52 1.98 9.69
CA PRO A 308 -24.44 1.02 9.40
C PRO A 308 -23.07 1.67 9.18
N LEU A 309 -23.02 2.88 8.62
CA LEU A 309 -21.78 3.68 8.50
C LEU A 309 -21.29 4.16 9.87
N ASP A 310 -22.20 4.58 10.75
CA ASP A 310 -21.86 4.97 12.13
C ASP A 310 -21.27 3.80 12.91
N ALA A 311 -21.92 2.63 12.84
CA ALA A 311 -21.40 1.41 13.46
C ALA A 311 -20.00 1.06 12.94
N PHE A 312 -19.75 1.23 11.64
CA PHE A 312 -18.43 1.02 11.06
C PHE A 312 -17.41 2.08 11.52
N GLY A 313 -17.83 3.35 11.62
CA GLY A 313 -17.02 4.43 12.20
C GLY A 313 -16.62 4.14 13.64
N THR A 314 -17.54 3.70 14.49
CA THR A 314 -17.22 3.27 15.86
C THR A 314 -16.24 2.11 15.89
N PHE A 315 -16.33 1.16 14.96
CA PHE A 315 -15.37 0.07 14.86
C PHE A 315 -13.97 0.56 14.46
N ILE A 316 -13.87 1.44 13.45
CA ILE A 316 -12.61 2.09 13.05
C ILE A 316 -12.01 2.85 14.24
N GLU A 317 -12.81 3.61 14.98
CA GLU A 317 -12.37 4.39 16.13
C GLU A 317 -11.82 3.48 17.25
N LYS A 318 -12.54 2.41 17.61
CA LYS A 318 -12.09 1.46 18.62
C LYS A 318 -10.78 0.75 18.23
N VAL A 319 -10.63 0.37 16.96
CA VAL A 319 -9.37 -0.22 16.46
C VAL A 319 -8.24 0.82 16.51
N SER A 320 -8.52 2.04 16.08
CA SER A 320 -7.57 3.16 16.06
C SER A 320 -7.05 3.45 17.48
N GLN A 321 -7.95 3.61 18.46
CA GLN A 321 -7.60 3.81 19.87
C GLN A 321 -6.83 2.61 20.45
N GLY A 322 -7.23 1.38 20.09
CA GLY A 322 -6.54 0.18 20.54
C GLY A 322 -5.10 0.07 20.00
N VAL A 323 -4.88 0.47 18.74
CA VAL A 323 -3.54 0.52 18.12
C VAL A 323 -2.66 1.55 18.82
N GLU A 324 -3.18 2.74 19.09
CA GLU A 324 -2.45 3.80 19.80
C GLU A 324 -2.14 3.41 21.25
N ALA A 325 -3.07 2.74 21.95
CA ALA A 325 -2.86 2.23 23.30
C ALA A 325 -1.70 1.22 23.38
N GLU A 326 -1.39 0.54 22.27
CA GLU A 326 -0.24 -0.37 22.15
C GLU A 326 1.07 0.33 21.76
N GLY A 327 1.09 1.67 21.74
CA GLY A 327 2.26 2.49 21.44
C GLY A 327 2.62 2.54 19.96
N LEU A 328 1.66 2.16 19.09
CA LEU A 328 1.76 2.35 17.64
C LEU A 328 1.23 3.73 17.24
N GLU A 329 1.57 4.21 16.04
CA GLU A 329 1.16 5.52 15.54
C GLU A 329 0.24 5.37 14.34
N LEU A 330 -0.89 6.07 14.32
CA LEU A 330 -1.78 6.13 13.15
C LEU A 330 -1.21 7.08 12.10
N ALA A 331 -0.36 6.53 11.22
CA ALA A 331 0.41 7.30 10.26
C ALA A 331 0.60 6.52 8.96
N LYS A 332 1.30 7.13 8.00
CA LYS A 332 1.64 6.46 6.74
C LYS A 332 2.59 5.30 7.02
N PRO A 333 2.23 4.05 6.69
CA PRO A 333 3.15 2.94 6.83
C PRO A 333 4.25 3.07 5.78
N HIS A 334 5.43 2.58 6.13
CA HIS A 334 6.64 2.57 5.30
C HIS A 334 7.23 1.16 5.34
N GLU A 335 8.15 0.86 4.42
CA GLU A 335 8.85 -0.42 4.46
C GLU A 335 9.60 -0.65 5.78
N PHE A 336 9.72 -1.90 6.20
CA PHE A 336 10.41 -2.20 7.45
C PHE A 336 11.89 -1.77 7.39
N SER A 337 12.29 -0.91 8.31
CA SER A 337 13.69 -0.46 8.45
C SER A 337 14.37 -1.21 9.60
N ASP A 338 15.44 -1.97 9.32
CA ASP A 338 16.21 -2.65 10.38
C ASP A 338 16.86 -1.60 11.32
N PRO A 339 16.55 -1.61 12.63
CA PRO A 339 17.15 -0.68 13.59
C PRO A 339 18.63 -0.97 13.91
N SER A 340 19.20 -2.04 13.36
CA SER A 340 20.58 -2.45 13.61
C SER A 340 21.60 -1.48 12.99
N PRO A 341 22.62 -1.05 13.75
CA PRO A 341 23.67 -0.21 13.18
C PRO A 341 24.50 -0.99 12.14
N PRO A 342 25.10 -0.30 11.15
CA PRO A 342 25.97 -0.96 10.18
C PRO A 342 27.12 -1.75 10.85
N LYS A 343 27.52 -2.88 10.27
CA LYS A 343 28.52 -3.78 10.88
C LYS A 343 29.85 -3.10 11.24
N TYR A 344 30.30 -2.12 10.45
CA TYR A 344 31.54 -1.36 10.71
C TYR A 344 31.46 -0.48 11.97
N TYR A 345 30.25 -0.17 12.45
CA TYR A 345 30.04 0.70 13.59
C TYR A 345 30.53 0.07 14.89
N GLY A 346 30.50 -1.26 15.02
CA GLY A 346 31.11 -1.97 16.16
C GLY A 346 32.61 -1.74 16.28
N VAL A 347 33.32 -1.59 15.15
CA VAL A 347 34.76 -1.28 15.12
C VAL A 347 35.04 0.13 15.63
N LEU A 348 34.23 1.11 15.22
CA LEU A 348 34.33 2.49 15.69
C LEU A 348 34.10 2.60 17.20
N LEU A 349 33.10 1.89 17.71
CA LEU A 349 32.78 1.87 19.14
C LEU A 349 33.91 1.20 19.94
N GLY A 350 34.45 0.09 19.43
CA GLY A 350 35.60 -0.60 20.01
C GLY A 350 36.85 0.29 20.05
N ALA A 351 37.13 1.04 18.98
CA ALA A 351 38.26 1.97 18.94
C ALA A 351 38.11 3.11 19.95
N ALA A 352 36.91 3.71 20.06
CA ALA A 352 36.63 4.77 21.02
C ALA A 352 36.71 4.28 22.48
N ALA A 353 36.19 3.09 22.77
CA ALA A 353 36.29 2.47 24.08
C ALA A 353 37.75 2.10 24.43
N GLY A 354 38.51 1.60 23.45
CA GLY A 354 39.93 1.30 23.59
C GLY A 354 40.76 2.55 23.90
N LEU A 355 40.49 3.68 23.22
CA LEU A 355 41.13 4.96 23.50
C LEU A 355 40.85 5.44 24.93
N LEU A 356 39.58 5.36 25.37
CA LEU A 356 39.20 5.71 26.73
C LEU A 356 39.92 4.83 27.76
N GLY A 357 39.96 3.52 27.54
CA GLY A 357 40.66 2.55 28.41
C GLY A 357 42.17 2.79 28.47
N TRP A 358 42.81 3.11 27.35
CA TRP A 358 44.22 3.48 27.33
C TRP A 358 44.49 4.77 28.12
N MET A 359 43.62 5.78 27.97
CA MET A 359 43.76 7.04 28.68
C MET A 359 43.52 6.94 30.18
N THR A 360 42.60 6.08 30.63
CA THR A 360 42.40 5.81 32.06
C THR A 360 43.61 5.10 32.66
N LEU A 361 44.16 4.10 31.97
CA LEU A 361 45.40 3.43 32.36
C LEU A 361 46.59 4.41 32.45
N ALA A 362 46.78 5.26 31.44
CA ALA A 362 47.84 6.27 31.42
C ALA A 362 47.71 7.27 32.60
N ALA A 363 46.50 7.72 32.88
CA ALA A 363 46.23 8.61 34.02
C ALA A 363 46.46 7.94 35.38
N MET A 364 46.30 6.61 35.50
CA MET A 364 46.62 5.85 36.71
C MET A 364 48.12 5.67 36.89
N THR A 365 48.88 5.46 35.81
CA THR A 365 50.34 5.32 35.86
C THR A 365 51.05 6.63 36.17
N GLU A 366 50.52 7.77 35.73
CA GLU A 366 51.09 9.10 36.02
C GLU A 366 50.80 9.60 37.46
N ARG A 367 49.93 8.90 38.21
CA ARG A 367 49.64 9.19 39.64
C ARG A 367 50.52 8.41 40.62
N LYS A 368 51.22 7.37 40.16
CA LYS A 368 52.24 6.66 40.93
C LYS A 368 53.58 7.33 40.72
#